data_AF-A0A949U3B7-F1
#
_entry.id   AF-A0A949U3B7-F1
#
_cell.length_a   1.000
_cell.length_b   1.000
_cell.length_c   1.000
_cell.angle_alpha   90.00
_cell.angle_beta   90.00
_cell.angle_gamma   90.00
#
_symmetry.space_group_name_H-M   'P 1'
#
loop_
_entity.id
_entity.type
_entity.pdbx_description
1 polymer ?
#
loop_
_entity_poly.entity_id
_entity_poly.type
_entity_poly.pdbx_seq_one_letter_code
_entity_poly.pdbx_strand_id
1 'polypeptide(L)' 'MSKGLVPDSYEMAERGFIIMKYMRQTPTVAICDRCHLKFITPLELIGDPPQAEAQLRERFATHVCKPSLRAAIEQKSPR' A
#
# COMPACT_ATOMS: atom_id res chain seq x y z
N MET A 1 -33.43 -24.89 -0.72
CA MET A 1 -32.61 -24.99 -1.94
C MET A 1 -31.86 -23.66 -2.07
N SER A 2 -30.54 -23.50 -2.09
CA SER A 2 -29.36 -24.34 -1.98
C SER A 2 -28.22 -23.36 -1.68
N LYS A 3 -27.30 -23.75 -0.78
CA LYS A 3 -26.10 -22.97 -0.42
C LYS A 3 -25.29 -22.62 -1.66
N GLY A 4 -24.95 -21.34 -1.82
CA GLY A 4 -23.84 -20.91 -2.67
C GLY A 4 -22.68 -20.51 -1.76
N LEU A 5 -21.82 -21.47 -1.42
CA LEU A 5 -20.49 -21.17 -0.92
C LEU A 5 -19.76 -20.42 -2.04
N VAL A 6 -19.52 -19.12 -1.87
CA VAL A 6 -18.51 -18.46 -2.68
C VAL A 6 -17.15 -19.00 -2.23
N PRO A 7 -16.33 -19.50 -3.17
CA PRO A 7 -15.06 -20.12 -2.83
C PRO A 7 -14.14 -19.08 -2.19
N ASP A 8 -13.44 -19.54 -1.16
CA ASP A 8 -12.22 -18.96 -0.59
C ASP A 8 -11.29 -18.60 -1.76
N SER A 9 -11.41 -17.36 -2.23
CA SER A 9 -10.72 -16.88 -3.41
C SER A 9 -9.31 -16.61 -2.96
N TYR A 10 -8.48 -17.66 -2.95
CA TYR A 10 -7.01 -17.64 -3.02
C TYR A 10 -6.50 -16.21 -3.23
N GLU A 11 -6.23 -15.52 -2.13
CA GLU A 11 -5.88 -14.10 -2.20
C GLU A 11 -4.60 -13.98 -3.01
N MET A 12 -4.74 -13.53 -4.26
CA MET A 12 -3.63 -13.13 -5.13
C MET A 12 -3.06 -11.81 -4.59
N ALA A 13 -2.59 -11.80 -3.33
CA ALA A 13 -2.07 -10.69 -2.54
C ALA A 13 -2.32 -9.34 -3.22
N GLU A 14 -3.57 -8.88 -3.14
CA GLU A 14 -3.96 -7.60 -3.71
C GLU A 14 -3.06 -6.53 -3.10
N ARG A 15 -2.39 -5.72 -3.93
CA ARG A 15 -1.54 -4.64 -3.42
C ARG A 15 -2.43 -3.64 -2.67
N GLY A 16 -2.13 -3.41 -1.40
CA GLY A 16 -2.77 -2.49 -0.49
C GLY A 16 -2.00 -1.17 -0.33
N PHE A 17 -2.76 -0.11 -0.07
CA PHE A 17 -2.25 1.24 0.18
C PHE A 17 -2.38 1.56 1.68
N ILE A 18 -1.26 1.82 2.35
CA ILE A 18 -1.22 2.07 3.81
C ILE A 18 -0.60 3.44 4.06
N ILE A 19 -1.34 4.34 4.72
CA ILE A 19 -0.77 5.62 5.18
C ILE A 19 0.02 5.34 6.47
N MET A 20 1.32 5.64 6.46
CA MET A 20 2.22 5.40 7.58
C MET A 20 2.42 6.61 8.47
N LYS A 21 2.31 7.82 7.93
CA LYS A 21 2.64 9.04 8.67
C LYS A 21 1.73 10.19 8.29
N TYR A 22 1.32 10.93 9.32
CA TYR A 22 0.64 12.20 9.20
C TYR A 22 1.50 13.33 9.77
N MET A 23 1.36 14.52 9.22
CA MET A 23 1.81 15.78 9.82
C MET A 23 0.59 16.64 10.08
N ARG A 24 0.27 16.84 11.37
CA ARG A 24 -1.07 17.26 11.81
C ARG A 24 -2.13 16.33 11.21
N GLN A 25 -2.94 16.83 10.30
CA GLN A 25 -4.01 16.12 9.60
C GLN A 25 -3.66 15.78 8.13
N THR A 26 -2.47 16.16 7.66
CA THR A 26 -2.04 15.90 6.27
C THR A 26 -1.27 14.58 6.20
N PRO A 27 -1.68 13.59 5.39
CA PRO A 27 -0.86 12.40 5.19
C PRO A 27 0.45 12.77 4.49
N THR A 28 1.57 12.26 4.98
CA THR A 28 2.92 12.61 4.49
C THR A 28 3.69 11.43 3.94
N VAL A 29 3.39 10.22 4.41
CA VAL A 29 4.02 8.99 3.93
C VAL A 29 2.97 7.91 3.80
N ALA A 30 2.94 7.23 2.66
CA ALA A 30 2.22 5.98 2.45
C ALA A 30 3.15 4.90 1.89
N ILE A 31 2.74 3.64 1.98
CA ILE A 31 3.44 2.50 1.40
C ILE A 31 2.50 1.59 0.63
N CYS A 32 3.08 0.82 -0.30
CA CYS A 32 2.48 -0.40 -0.82
C CYS A 32 2.83 -1.55 0.13
N ASP A 33 1.85 -2.30 0.64
CA ASP A 33 2.10 -3.43 1.55
C ASP A 33 2.95 -4.53 0.88
N ARG A 34 2.71 -4.77 -0.41
CA ARG A 34 3.34 -5.86 -1.15
C ARG A 34 4.82 -5.64 -1.44
N CYS A 35 5.19 -4.41 -1.82
CA CYS A 35 6.57 -4.08 -2.21
C CYS A 35 7.30 -3.15 -1.24
N HIS A 36 6.60 -2.63 -0.23
CA HIS A 36 7.11 -1.67 0.75
C HIS A 36 7.67 -0.37 0.15
N LEU A 37 7.32 -0.05 -1.11
CA LEU A 37 7.71 1.21 -1.74
C LEU A 37 7.01 2.37 -1.01
N LYS A 38 7.80 3.39 -0.64
CA LYS A 38 7.30 4.60 0.03
C LYS A 38 6.89 5.65 -0.98
N PHE A 39 5.73 6.23 -0.75
CA PHE A 39 5.21 7.43 -1.41
C PHE A 39 5.25 8.57 -0.39
N ILE A 40 5.74 9.73 -0.80
CA ILE A 40 5.97 10.86 0.09
C ILE A 40 5.25 12.09 -0.48
N THR A 41 4.49 12.75 0.38
CA THR A 41 3.81 14.01 0.05
C THR A 41 4.84 15.12 -0.15
N PRO A 42 4.79 15.88 -1.26
CA PRO A 42 5.67 17.01 -1.49
C PRO A 42 5.40 18.14 -0.50
N LEU A 43 6.44 18.91 -0.18
CA LEU A 43 6.38 19.92 0.88
C LEU A 43 5.31 21.00 0.61
N GLU A 44 5.05 21.32 -0.66
CA GLU A 44 4.03 22.28 -1.07
C GLU A 44 2.59 21.87 -0.71
N LEU A 45 2.34 20.57 -0.54
CA LEU A 45 1.02 20.04 -0.16
C LEU A 45 0.89 19.84 1.36
N ILE A 46 1.91 20.21 2.14
CA ILE A 46 1.85 20.14 3.60
C ILE A 46 0.92 21.26 4.10
N GLY A 47 -0.27 20.87 4.53
CA GLY A 47 -1.35 21.80 4.89
C GLY A 47 -2.60 21.63 4.02
N ASP A 48 -2.53 20.86 2.95
CA ASP A 48 -3.65 20.47 2.09
C ASP A 48 -3.87 18.95 2.14
N PRO A 49 -4.63 18.44 3.14
CA PRO A 49 -4.90 17.01 3.28
C PRO A 49 -5.51 16.33 2.05
N PRO A 50 -6.53 16.89 1.36
CA PRO A 50 -7.13 16.20 0.22
C PRO A 50 -6.16 16.10 -0.96
N GLN A 51 -5.40 17.15 -1.28
CA GLN A 51 -4.40 17.09 -2.35
C GLN A 51 -3.25 16.15 -2.01
N ALA A 52 -2.77 16.19 -0.76
CA ALA A 52 -1.73 15.28 -0.29
C ALA A 52 -2.14 13.80 -0.43
N GLU A 53 -3.37 13.46 -0.02
CA GLU A 53 -3.87 12.09 -0.15
C GLU A 53 -4.05 11.68 -1.62
N ALA A 54 -4.62 12.55 -2.45
CA ALA A 54 -4.79 12.31 -3.87
C ALA A 54 -3.45 12.00 -4.56
N GLN A 55 -2.41 12.76 -4.23
CA GLN A 55 -1.07 12.56 -4.79
C GLN A 55 -0.44 11.23 -4.35
N LEU A 56 -0.58 10.86 -3.06
CA LEU A 56 -0.11 9.57 -2.57
C LEU A 56 -0.85 8.40 -3.27
N ARG A 57 -2.16 8.52 -3.49
CA ARG A 57 -2.98 7.52 -4.20
C ARG A 57 -2.61 7.43 -5.67
N GLU A 58 -2.37 8.54 -6.35
CA GLU A 58 -1.93 8.54 -7.75
C GLU A 58 -0.57 7.84 -7.91
N ARG A 59 0.39 8.13 -7.04
CA ARG A 59 1.70 7.46 -7.02
C ARG A 59 1.55 5.96 -6.75
N PHE A 60 0.63 5.58 -5.86
CA PHE A 60 0.29 4.18 -5.65
C PHE A 60 -0.43 3.53 -6.85
N ALA A 61 -1.28 4.24 -7.59
CA ALA A 61 -1.93 3.67 -8.77
C ALA A 61 -0.92 3.40 -9.90
N THR A 62 0.01 4.34 -10.11
CA THR A 62 0.97 4.37 -11.23
C THR A 62 2.27 3.62 -10.95
N HIS A 63 2.58 3.24 -9.71
CA HIS A 63 3.81 2.50 -9.43
C HIS A 63 3.81 1.10 -10.04
N VAL A 64 4.98 0.69 -10.51
CA VAL A 64 5.26 -0.69 -10.90
C VAL A 64 5.52 -1.51 -9.64
N CYS A 65 4.53 -2.32 -9.24
CA CYS A 65 4.64 -3.16 -8.06
C CYS A 65 5.51 -4.40 -8.36
N LYS A 66 6.69 -4.46 -7.76
CA LYS A 66 7.56 -5.65 -7.79
C LYS A 66 7.72 -6.17 -6.37
N PRO A 67 7.53 -7.47 -6.10
CA PRO A 67 7.74 -8.02 -4.76
C PRO A 67 9.15 -7.65 -4.30
N SER A 68 9.23 -7.04 -3.11
CA SER A 68 10.53 -6.66 -2.56
C SER A 68 11.35 -7.92 -2.30
N LEU A 69 12.62 -7.94 -2.68
CA LEU A 69 13.53 -9.03 -2.34
C LEU A 69 13.52 -9.31 -0.84
N ARG A 70 13.28 -8.30 0.02
CA ARG A 70 13.12 -8.48 1.48
C ARG A 70 11.96 -9.39 1.87
N ALA A 71 10.86 -9.40 1.13
CA ALA A 71 9.73 -10.30 1.39
C ALA A 71 10.02 -11.76 0.98
N ALA A 72 10.95 -11.96 0.03
CA ALA A 72 11.35 -13.29 -0.42
C ALA A 72 12.35 -13.99 0.53
N ILE A 73 13.03 -13.24 1.41
CA ILE A 73 13.99 -13.80 2.38
C ILE A 73 13.30 -14.29 3.67
N GLU A 74 12.15 -13.71 4.05
CA GLU A 74 11.42 -14.09 5.27
C GLU A 74 10.68 -15.44 5.15
N GLN A 75 10.45 -15.94 3.94
CA GLN A 75 9.81 -17.25 3.71
C GLN A 75 10.77 -18.45 3.73
N LYS A 76 12.04 -18.26 4.12
CA LYS A 76 13.07 -19.32 4.06
C LYS A 76 13.80 -19.57 5.39
N SER A 77 13.07 -19.61 6.50
CA SER A 77 13.53 -20.23 7.75
C SER A 77 12.75 -21.53 8.01
N PRO A 78 13.24 -22.70 7.53
CA PRO A 78 12.78 -23.98 8.06
C PRO A 78 13.23 -24.10 9.52
N ARG A 79 12.29 -24.40 10.40
CA ARG A 79 12.55 -24.78 11.79
C ARG A 79 12.97 -26.25 11.86
#